data_AF-A0A4V2BHR2-F1
#
_entry.id   AF-A0A4V2BHR2-F1
#
_cell.length_a   1.000
_cell.length_b   1.000
_cell.length_c   1.000
_cell.angle_alpha   90.00
_cell.angle_beta   90.00
_cell.angle_gamma   90.00
#
_symmetry.space_group_name_H-M   'P 1'
#
loop_
_entity.id
_entity.type
_entity.pdbx_description
1 polymer ?
#
loop_
_entity_poly.entity_id
_entity_poly.type
_entity_poly.pdbx_seq_one_letter_code
_entity_poly.pdbx_strand_id
1 'polypeptide(L)'
;MVRAILTDIEGTTSSISFIKDVLFPYAREALPGFIAARGDDPEVRRWLDAVAIEHGSICSDPVIVETLQGWIDQDRKHTALKALQGMIWEAGYRNAEFAAPIYPDVAPAL
;
A
#
# COMPACT_ATOMS: atom_id res chain seq x y z
N MET A 1 20.97 15.57 -28.69
CA MET A 1 19.77 16.27 -28.18
C MET A 1 19.01 15.31 -27.27
N VAL A 2 18.81 15.68 -26.01
CA VAL A 2 18.02 14.87 -25.05
C VAL A 2 16.53 15.12 -25.32
N ARG A 3 15.71 14.07 -25.30
CA ARG A 3 14.27 14.13 -25.61
C ARG A 3 13.37 13.82 -24.40
N ALA A 4 13.93 13.22 -23.36
CA ALA A 4 13.21 12.84 -22.15
C ALA A 4 14.17 12.80 -20.96
N ILE A 5 13.62 13.04 -19.77
CA ILE A 5 14.29 12.85 -18.49
C ILE A 5 13.52 11.73 -17.77
N LEU A 6 14.23 10.72 -17.29
CA LEU A 6 13.67 9.63 -16.51
C LEU A 6 14.16 9.80 -15.07
N THR A 7 13.22 9.92 -14.13
CA THR A 7 13.51 10.08 -12.70
C THR A 7 13.06 8.87 -11.92
N ASP A 8 13.90 8.44 -10.98
CA ASP A 8 13.50 7.53 -9.92
C ASP A 8 12.75 8.29 -8.81
N ILE A 9 12.13 7.57 -7.86
CA ILE A 9 11.38 8.15 -6.74
C ILE A 9 12.20 8.10 -5.45
N GLU A 10 12.51 6.90 -4.98
CA GLU A 10 13.11 6.66 -3.67
C GLU A 10 14.57 7.14 -3.64
N GLY A 11 14.85 8.15 -2.82
CA GLY A 11 16.18 8.76 -2.74
C GLY A 11 16.53 9.66 -3.91
N THR A 12 15.60 9.90 -4.84
CA THR A 12 15.77 10.80 -5.98
C THR A 12 14.80 11.98 -5.90
N THR A 13 13.49 11.75 -5.91
CA THR A 13 12.49 12.82 -5.77
C THR A 13 11.90 12.91 -4.36
N SER A 14 11.96 11.81 -3.62
CA SER A 14 11.40 11.66 -2.27
C SER A 14 12.36 10.90 -1.35
N SER A 15 12.18 11.05 -0.04
CA SER A 15 13.00 10.31 0.92
C SER A 15 12.70 8.80 0.90
N ILE A 16 13.74 7.97 0.85
CA ILE A 16 13.64 6.52 1.07
C ILE A 16 12.97 6.20 2.41
N SER A 17 13.27 7.01 3.44
CA SER A 17 12.71 6.83 4.78
C SER A 17 11.19 7.01 4.80
N PHE A 18 10.61 7.82 3.91
CA PHE A 18 9.17 8.01 3.89
C PHE A 18 8.42 6.72 3.54
N ILE A 19 8.95 5.94 2.60
CA ILE A 19 8.33 4.67 2.23
C ILE A 19 8.41 3.69 3.40
N LYS A 20 9.59 3.54 3.99
CA LYS A 20 9.84 2.57 5.07
C LYS A 20 9.20 2.94 6.40
N ASP A 21 9.24 4.22 6.76
CA ASP A 21 8.88 4.70 8.09
C ASP A 21 7.46 5.27 8.15
N VAL A 22 6.83 5.54 7.00
CA VAL A 22 5.46 6.07 6.93
C VAL A 22 4.53 5.16 6.15
N LEU A 23 4.77 4.92 4.85
CA LEU A 23 3.78 4.21 4.01
C LEU A 23 3.53 2.76 4.45
N PHE A 24 4.59 2.00 4.74
CA PHE A 24 4.47 0.61 5.16
C PHE A 24 3.82 0.49 6.55
N PRO A 25 4.28 1.22 7.58
CA PRO A 25 3.63 1.26 8.89
C PRO A 25 2.16 1.67 8.82
N TYR A 26 1.84 2.71 8.05
CA TYR A 26 0.47 3.18 7.86
C TYR A 26 -0.41 2.08 7.26
N ALA A 27 0.03 1.44 6.18
CA ALA A 27 -0.76 0.37 5.56
C ALA A 27 -1.00 -0.79 6.51
N ARG A 28 0.00 -1.17 7.30
CA ARG A 28 -0.13 -2.23 8.31
C ARG A 28 -1.18 -1.89 9.36
N GLU A 29 -1.14 -0.68 9.89
CA GLU A 29 -2.04 -0.20 10.96
C GLU A 29 -3.47 -0.03 10.45
N ALA A 30 -3.64 0.56 9.27
CA ALA A 30 -4.96 0.84 8.70
C ALA A 30 -5.66 -0.42 8.15
N LEU A 31 -4.92 -1.48 7.80
CA LEU A 31 -5.45 -2.66 7.13
C LEU A 31 -6.66 -3.30 7.84
N PRO A 32 -6.65 -3.60 9.16
CA PRO A 32 -7.79 -4.22 9.82
C PRO A 32 -9.05 -3.35 9.74
N GLY A 33 -8.92 -2.05 9.99
CA GLY A 33 -10.04 -1.11 9.93
C GLY A 33 -10.57 -0.94 8.51
N PHE A 34 -9.67 -0.90 7.52
CA PHE A 34 -10.03 -0.81 6.10
C PHE A 34 -10.81 -2.04 5.64
N ILE A 35 -10.35 -3.25 5.99
CA ILE A 35 -11.05 -4.50 5.64
C ILE A 35 -12.38 -4.62 6.40
N ALA A 36 -12.45 -4.24 7.68
CA ALA A 36 -13.71 -4.26 8.43
C ALA A 36 -14.76 -3.30 7.83
N ALA A 37 -14.34 -2.14 7.32
CA ALA A 37 -15.25 -1.15 6.75
C ALA A 37 -15.62 -1.43 5.28
N ARG A 38 -14.72 -2.04 4.51
CA ARG A 38 -14.83 -2.15 3.04
C ARG A 38 -14.69 -3.56 2.50
N GLY A 39 -14.63 -4.58 3.36
CA GLY A 39 -14.39 -5.98 2.95
C GLY A 39 -15.44 -6.52 1.98
N ASP A 40 -16.67 -5.98 2.02
CA ASP A 40 -17.77 -6.35 1.12
C ASP A 40 -17.78 -5.57 -0.20
N ASP A 41 -16.96 -4.52 -0.33
CA ASP A 41 -16.82 -3.79 -1.59
C ASP A 41 -16.25 -4.75 -2.65
N PRO A 42 -16.85 -4.88 -3.85
CA PRO A 42 -16.40 -5.82 -4.87
C PRO A 42 -14.91 -5.69 -5.23
N GLU A 43 -14.38 -4.46 -5.14
CA GLU A 43 -12.98 -4.18 -5.41
C GLU A 43 -12.01 -4.70 -4.34
N VAL A 44 -12.42 -4.72 -3.08
CA VAL A 44 -11.64 -5.24 -1.96
C VAL A 44 -11.84 -6.74 -1.85
N ARG A 45 -13.11 -7.18 -1.93
CA ARG A 45 -13.53 -8.58 -1.79
C ARG A 45 -12.76 -9.51 -2.72
N ARG A 46 -12.59 -9.14 -4.00
CA ARG A 46 -11.83 -9.94 -4.98
C ARG A 46 -10.40 -10.28 -4.52
N TRP A 47 -9.75 -9.38 -3.78
CA TRP A 47 -8.38 -9.59 -3.30
C TRP A 47 -8.35 -10.48 -2.07
N LEU A 48 -9.31 -10.29 -1.16
CA LEU A 48 -9.46 -11.14 0.00
C LEU A 48 -9.79 -12.58 -0.42
N ASP A 49 -10.65 -12.75 -1.42
CA ASP A 49 -11.01 -14.06 -1.97
C ASP A 49 -9.80 -14.71 -2.65
N ALA A 50 -8.99 -13.94 -3.39
CA ALA A 50 -7.74 -14.44 -3.97
C ALA A 50 -6.77 -14.96 -2.89
N VAL A 51 -6.66 -14.25 -1.76
CA VAL A 51 -5.85 -14.70 -0.62
C VAL A 51 -6.48 -15.95 0.01
N ALA A 52 -7.79 -15.99 0.22
CA ALA A 52 -8.49 -17.14 0.79
C ALA A 52 -8.30 -18.41 -0.05
N ILE A 53 -8.38 -18.31 -1.38
CA ILE A 53 -8.18 -19.43 -2.31
C ILE A 53 -6.75 -20.00 -2.16
N GLU A 54 -5.73 -19.14 -2.11
CA GLU A 54 -4.33 -19.56 -1.94
C GLU A 54 -4.08 -20.31 -0.63
N HIS A 55 -4.87 -20.03 0.43
CA HIS A 55 -4.71 -20.61 1.77
C HIS A 55 -5.67 -21.78 2.06
N GLY A 56 -6.31 -22.35 1.03
CA GLY A 56 -7.17 -23.53 1.19
C GLY A 56 -8.68 -23.24 1.30
N SER A 57 -9.11 -22.08 0.81
CA SER A 57 -10.52 -21.72 0.53
C SER A 57 -11.49 -21.57 1.70
N ILE A 58 -11.03 -21.50 2.96
CA ILE A 58 -11.85 -21.04 4.09
C ILE A 58 -10.98 -20.22 5.03
N CYS A 59 -11.01 -18.91 4.90
CA CYS A 59 -10.46 -17.99 5.89
C CYS A 59 -11.48 -16.89 6.13
N SER A 60 -11.80 -16.64 7.40
CA SER A 60 -12.56 -15.45 7.76
C SER A 60 -11.70 -14.21 7.52
N ASP A 61 -12.34 -13.06 7.28
CA ASP A 61 -11.64 -11.79 7.05
C ASP A 61 -10.59 -11.47 8.13
N PRO A 62 -10.83 -11.71 9.44
CA PRO A 62 -9.78 -11.54 10.46
C PRO A 62 -8.53 -12.38 10.22
N VAL A 63 -8.68 -13.65 9.79
CA VAL A 63 -7.54 -14.53 9.49
C VAL A 63 -6.78 -14.03 8.26
N ILE A 64 -7.50 -13.53 7.26
CA ILE A 64 -6.88 -12.94 6.06
C ILE A 64 -6.12 -11.67 6.44
N VAL A 65 -6.66 -10.82 7.31
CA VAL A 65 -6.00 -9.62 7.82
C VAL A 65 -4.71 -9.97 8.56
N GLU A 66 -4.74 -10.96 9.47
CA GLU A 66 -3.54 -11.42 10.17
C GLU A 66 -2.46 -11.93 9.19
N THR A 67 -2.89 -12.69 8.17
CA THR A 67 -2.00 -13.20 7.13
C THR A 67 -1.35 -12.05 6.34
N LEU A 68 -2.16 -11.08 5.91
CA LEU A 68 -1.70 -9.90 5.18
C LEU A 68 -0.76 -9.02 6.02
N GLN A 69 -1.05 -8.84 7.32
CA GLN A 69 -0.14 -8.16 8.24
C GLN A 69 1.19 -8.90 8.34
N GLY A 70 1.17 -10.23 8.51
CA GLY A 70 2.39 -11.04 8.50
C GLY A 70 3.20 -10.90 7.20
N TRP A 71 2.53 -10.76 6.06
CA TRP A 71 3.19 -10.52 4.77
C TRP A 71 3.83 -9.14 4.67
N ILE A 72 3.23 -8.11 5.28
CA ILE A 72 3.86 -6.78 5.39
C ILE A 72 5.15 -6.87 6.20
N ASP A 73 5.12 -7.57 7.35
CA ASP A 73 6.30 -7.73 8.21
C ASP A 73 7.45 -8.48 7.51
N GLN A 74 7.10 -9.39 6.59
CA GLN A 74 8.04 -10.19 5.82
C GLN A 74 8.51 -9.51 4.53
N ASP A 75 8.06 -8.28 4.24
CA ASP A 75 8.28 -7.61 2.94
C ASP A 75 7.89 -8.50 1.74
N ARG A 76 6.79 -9.26 1.87
CA ARG A 76 6.34 -10.18 0.82
C ARG A 76 5.76 -9.39 -0.34
N LYS A 77 6.33 -9.56 -1.53
CA LYS A 77 5.89 -8.90 -2.77
C LYS A 77 4.67 -9.58 -3.40
N HIS A 78 3.56 -9.68 -2.67
CA HIS A 78 2.33 -10.34 -3.13
C HIS A 78 1.39 -9.38 -3.88
N THR A 79 0.78 -9.84 -4.98
CA THR A 79 -0.09 -9.01 -5.84
C THR A 79 -1.31 -8.48 -5.08
N ALA A 80 -2.02 -9.35 -4.35
CA ALA A 80 -3.19 -8.94 -3.57
C ALA A 80 -2.83 -7.95 -2.45
N LEU A 81 -1.67 -8.16 -1.81
CA LEU A 81 -1.19 -7.26 -0.77
C LEU A 81 -0.91 -5.86 -1.34
N LYS A 82 -0.17 -5.79 -2.45
CA LYS A 82 0.15 -4.51 -3.11
C LYS A 82 -1.10 -3.76 -3.54
N ALA A 83 -2.10 -4.48 -4.05
CA ALA A 83 -3.37 -3.88 -4.44
C ALA A 83 -4.11 -3.28 -3.24
N LEU A 84 -4.22 -4.02 -2.14
CA LEU A 84 -4.86 -3.54 -0.91
C LEU A 84 -4.09 -2.38 -0.28
N GLN A 85 -2.76 -2.45 -0.24
CA GLN A 85 -1.90 -1.34 0.19
C GLN A 85 -2.16 -0.08 -0.65
N GLY A 86 -2.25 -0.22 -1.99
CA GLY A 86 -2.58 0.89 -2.88
C GLY A 86 -3.91 1.56 -2.56
N MET A 87 -4.96 0.77 -2.31
CA MET A 87 -6.28 1.29 -1.93
C MET A 87 -6.27 1.99 -0.57
N ILE A 88 -5.52 1.45 0.40
CA ILE A 88 -5.33 2.03 1.72
C ILE A 88 -4.58 3.37 1.61
N TRP A 89 -3.49 3.41 0.86
CA TRP A 89 -2.71 4.63 0.66
C TRP A 89 -3.51 5.70 -0.06
N GLU A 90 -4.29 5.32 -1.08
CA GLU A 90 -5.18 6.25 -1.77
C GLU A 90 -6.18 6.89 -0.81
N ALA A 91 -6.80 6.11 0.08
CA ALA A 91 -7.68 6.64 1.10
C ALA A 91 -6.95 7.60 2.06
N GLY A 92 -5.76 7.20 2.56
CA GLY A 92 -4.95 8.04 3.44
C GLY A 92 -4.51 9.36 2.81
N TYR A 93 -4.11 9.36 1.54
CA TYR A 93 -3.80 10.58 0.78
C TYR A 93 -5.02 11.47 0.59
N ARG A 94 -6.18 10.91 0.22
CA ARG A 94 -7.42 11.69 0.06
C ARG A 94 -7.89 12.32 1.37
N ASN A 95 -7.68 11.62 2.49
CA ASN A 95 -8.02 12.10 3.83
C ASN A 95 -6.95 13.03 4.44
N ALA A 96 -5.84 13.27 3.74
CA ALA A 96 -4.70 14.04 4.22
C ALA A 96 -4.09 13.49 5.53
N GLU A 97 -4.13 12.18 5.74
CA GLU A 97 -3.54 11.51 6.91
C GLU A 97 -2.00 11.50 6.85
N PHE A 98 -1.44 11.61 5.64
CA PHE A 98 -0.03 11.87 5.37
C PHE A 98 0.15 12.54 4.02
N ALA A 99 1.32 13.13 3.79
CA ALA A 99 1.71 13.73 2.52
C ALA A 99 3.06 13.18 2.08
N ALA A 100 3.23 12.92 0.79
CA ALA A 100 4.49 12.48 0.23
C ALA A 100 5.49 13.65 0.27
N PRO A 101 6.63 13.53 1.00
CA PRO A 101 7.65 14.55 0.97
C PRO A 101 8.35 14.49 -0.38
N ILE A 102 8.30 15.60 -1.10
CA ILE A 102 9.08 15.85 -2.31
C ILE A 102 10.19 16.84 -1.93
N TYR A 103 11.43 16.60 -2.39
CA TYR A 103 12.51 17.54 -2.11
C TYR A 103 12.20 18.92 -2.72
N PRO A 104 12.50 20.03 -2.04
CA PRO A 104 12.06 21.37 -2.48
C PRO A 104 12.53 21.77 -3.88
N ASP A 105 13.63 21.20 -4.36
CA ASP A 105 14.24 21.44 -5.66
C ASP A 105 13.64 20.60 -6.80
N VAL A 106 12.89 19.53 -6.49
CA VAL A 106 12.36 18.61 -7.51
C VAL A 106 11.24 19.25 -8.32
N ALA A 107 10.19 19.78 -7.68
CA ALA A 107 9.05 20.34 -8.40
C ALA A 107 9.41 21.55 -9.30
N PRO A 108 10.34 22.44 -8.90
CA PRO A 108 10.83 23.50 -9.79
C PRO A 108 11.68 23.00 -10.98
N ALA A 109 12.19 21.77 -10.94
CA ALA A 109 13.11 21.21 -11.94
C ALA A 109 12.44 20.25 -12.95
N LEU A 110 11.16 19.91 -12.73
CA LEU A 110 10.33 19.06 -13.59
C LEU A 110 9.40 19.88 -14.48
#